data_AF-A0A7G2CJC1-F1
#
_entry.id   AF-A0A7G2CJC1-F1
#
_cell.length_a   1.000
_cell.length_b   1.000
_cell.length_c   1.000
_cell.angle_alpha   90.00
_cell.angle_beta   90.00
_cell.angle_gamma   90.00
#
_symmetry.space_group_name_H-M   'P 1'
#
loop_
_entity.id
_entity.type
_entity.pdbx_description
1 polymer ?
#
loop_
_entity_poly.entity_id
_entity_poly.type
_entity_poly.pdbx_seq_one_letter_code
_entity_poly.pdbx_strand_id
1 'polypeptide(L)'
;MPPVVENPNKEAEIELLENDPVFMALFYRHVAHCPPHGPFRSYSAITLVERARREKHTFLSNNNNNEEKDFSYLNCANVLTMMERYYNMKHLAAWPIFYVPCRITSSDVTAYMAKQKE
;
A
#
# COMPACT_ATOMS: atom_id res chain seq x y z
N MET A 1 -7.59 -23.65 16.56
CA MET A 1 -6.59 -22.67 16.09
C MET A 1 -6.03 -21.99 17.33
N PRO A 2 -4.70 -21.90 17.51
CA PRO A 2 -4.17 -21.08 18.60
C PRO A 2 -4.59 -19.61 18.36
N PRO A 3 -4.87 -18.84 19.42
CA PRO A 3 -5.13 -17.42 19.28
C PRO A 3 -3.90 -16.76 18.65
N VAL A 4 -4.13 -15.99 17.59
CA VAL A 4 -3.10 -15.12 17.01
C VAL A 4 -2.75 -14.12 18.11
N VAL A 5 -1.57 -14.28 18.72
CA VAL A 5 -1.05 -13.30 19.67
C VAL A 5 -0.74 -12.06 18.86
N GLU A 6 -1.69 -11.11 18.83
CA GLU A 6 -1.50 -9.80 18.23
C GLU A 6 -0.36 -9.11 18.97
N ASN A 7 0.72 -8.88 18.23
CA ASN A 7 1.91 -8.25 18.78
C ASN A 7 1.53 -6.80 19.10
N PRO A 8 1.54 -6.34 20.36
CA PRO A 8 0.95 -5.06 20.76
C PRO A 8 1.58 -3.84 20.04
N ASN A 9 2.80 -4.00 19.53
CA ASN A 9 3.48 -2.98 18.75
C ASN A 9 2.88 -2.79 17.34
N LYS A 10 2.29 -3.83 16.74
CA LYS A 10 1.68 -3.76 15.41
C LYS A 10 0.43 -2.89 15.40
N GLU A 11 -0.37 -2.97 16.47
CA GLU A 11 -1.63 -2.23 16.47
C GLU A 11 -1.40 -0.74 16.70
N ALA A 12 -0.37 -0.39 17.47
CA ALA A 12 0.09 1.00 17.61
C ALA A 12 0.63 1.58 16.29
N GLU A 13 1.38 0.80 15.51
CA GLU A 13 1.86 1.22 14.18
C GLU A 13 0.71 1.40 13.18
N ILE A 14 -0.30 0.53 13.24
CA ILE A 14 -1.50 0.67 12.41
C ILE A 14 -2.32 1.89 12.84
N GLU A 15 -2.49 2.12 14.14
CA GLU A 15 -3.18 3.30 14.66
C GLU A 15 -2.47 4.59 14.23
N LEU A 16 -1.13 4.59 14.15
CA LEU A 16 -0.37 5.72 13.61
C LEU A 16 -0.69 5.99 12.12
N LEU A 17 -0.88 4.93 11.32
CA LEU A 17 -1.30 5.05 9.92
C LEU A 17 -2.76 5.52 9.80
N GLU A 18 -3.65 5.01 10.65
CA GLU A 18 -5.07 5.39 10.68
C GLU A 18 -5.25 6.87 11.07
N ASN A 19 -4.37 7.39 11.93
CA ASN A 19 -4.37 8.79 12.35
C ASN A 19 -3.71 9.75 11.33
N ASP A 20 -3.06 9.26 10.27
CA ASP A 20 -2.49 10.08 9.20
C ASP A 20 -3.56 10.36 8.12
N PRO A 21 -4.16 11.58 8.07
CA PRO A 21 -5.26 11.86 7.15
C PRO A 21 -4.84 11.84 5.68
N VAL A 22 -3.57 12.17 5.39
CA VAL A 22 -3.02 12.14 4.03
C VAL A 22 -2.89 10.70 3.57
N PHE A 23 -2.31 9.85 4.42
CA PHE A 23 -2.22 8.43 4.16
C PHE A 23 -3.61 7.79 3.98
N MET A 24 -4.57 8.08 4.86
CA MET A 24 -5.92 7.52 4.76
C MET A 24 -6.65 7.95 3.49
N ALA A 25 -6.49 9.20 3.06
CA ALA A 25 -7.05 9.65 1.78
C ALA A 25 -6.45 8.86 0.59
N LEU A 26 -5.13 8.63 0.61
CA LEU A 26 -4.47 7.82 -0.41
C LEU A 26 -4.89 6.34 -0.33
N PHE A 27 -5.03 5.79 0.87
CA PHE A 27 -5.51 4.43 1.11
C PHE A 27 -6.90 4.22 0.50
N TYR A 28 -7.88 5.06 0.80
CA TYR A 28 -9.23 4.93 0.24
C TYR A 28 -9.24 5.09 -1.28
N ARG A 29 -8.48 6.05 -1.82
CA ARG A 29 -8.31 6.20 -3.27
C ARG A 29 -7.72 4.95 -3.89
N HIS A 30 -6.71 4.35 -3.26
CA HIS A 30 -6.03 3.16 -3.73
C HIS A 30 -6.95 1.94 -3.72
N VAL A 31 -7.67 1.70 -2.62
CA VAL A 31 -8.61 0.59 -2.50
C VAL A 31 -9.80 0.75 -3.45
N ALA A 32 -10.26 1.98 -3.73
CA ALA A 32 -11.31 2.21 -4.72
C ALA A 32 -10.87 1.92 -6.17
N HIS A 33 -9.59 2.16 -6.51
CA HIS A 33 -9.06 1.97 -7.86
C HIS A 33 -8.48 0.57 -8.10
N CYS A 34 -7.88 -0.02 -7.08
CA CYS A 34 -7.23 -1.32 -7.11
C CYS A 34 -7.64 -2.06 -5.83
N PRO A 35 -8.90 -2.52 -5.78
CA PRO A 35 -9.37 -3.14 -4.56
C PRO A 35 -8.60 -4.45 -4.38
N PRO A 36 -8.15 -4.74 -3.14
CA PRO A 36 -7.30 -5.88 -2.89
C PRO A 36 -8.13 -7.16 -3.11
N HIS A 37 -7.94 -7.80 -4.26
CA HIS A 37 -8.67 -9.00 -4.66
C HIS A 37 -7.72 -10.18 -4.85
N GLY A 38 -8.19 -11.36 -4.45
CA GLY A 38 -7.60 -12.64 -4.83
C GLY A 38 -6.07 -12.69 -4.67
N PRO A 39 -5.31 -13.17 -5.67
CA PRO A 39 -3.86 -13.35 -5.56
C PRO A 39 -3.07 -12.03 -5.51
N PHE A 40 -3.71 -10.89 -5.79
CA PHE A 40 -3.02 -9.59 -5.93
C PHE A 40 -3.05 -8.72 -4.67
N ARG A 41 -3.59 -9.21 -3.54
CA ARG A 41 -3.59 -8.46 -2.27
C ARG A 41 -2.20 -7.95 -1.89
N SER A 42 -1.18 -8.81 -2.04
CA SER A 42 0.21 -8.48 -1.71
C SER A 42 0.77 -7.43 -2.66
N TYR A 43 0.41 -7.49 -3.94
CA TYR A 43 0.80 -6.49 -4.93
C TYR A 43 0.15 -5.14 -4.67
N SER A 44 -1.13 -5.13 -4.29
CA SER A 44 -1.85 -3.91 -3.90
C SER A 44 -1.18 -3.26 -2.68
N ALA A 45 -0.82 -4.04 -1.66
CA ALA A 45 -0.12 -3.55 -0.48
C ALA A 45 1.27 -2.98 -0.82
N ILE A 46 2.08 -3.68 -1.62
CA ILE A 46 3.39 -3.20 -2.09
C ILE A 46 3.24 -1.87 -2.84
N THR A 47 2.30 -1.81 -3.77
CA THR A 47 2.07 -0.61 -4.59
C THR A 47 1.65 0.58 -3.73
N LEU A 48 0.81 0.34 -2.73
CA LEU A 48 0.36 1.36 -1.79
C LEU A 48 1.53 1.89 -0.93
N VAL A 49 2.33 0.99 -0.36
CA VAL A 49 3.51 1.35 0.44
C VAL A 49 4.47 2.20 -0.40
N GLU A 50 4.79 1.78 -1.62
CA GLU A 50 5.71 2.51 -2.50
C GLU A 50 5.17 3.89 -2.91
N ARG A 51 3.85 4.01 -3.15
CA ARG A 51 3.22 5.31 -3.42
C ARG A 51 3.28 6.23 -2.21
N ALA A 52 2.93 5.73 -1.03
CA ALA A 52 2.95 6.50 0.20
C ALA A 52 4.39 6.95 0.56
N ARG A 53 5.40 6.10 0.34
CA ARG A 53 6.82 6.48 0.50
C ARG A 53 7.23 7.60 -0.46
N ARG A 54 6.86 7.49 -1.73
CA ARG A 54 7.17 8.54 -2.72
C ARG A 54 6.51 9.86 -2.37
N GLU A 55 5.23 9.82 -2.02
CA GLU A 55 4.48 11.03 -1.67
C GLU A 55 5.09 11.70 -0.43
N LYS A 56 5.41 10.92 0.63
CA LYS A 56 6.13 11.43 1.80
C LYS A 56 7.50 12.01 1.43
N HIS A 57 8.28 11.34 0.57
CA HIS A 57 9.56 11.87 0.11
C HIS A 57 9.40 13.17 -0.70
N THR A 58 8.35 13.31 -1.53
CA THR A 58 8.07 14.57 -2.24
C THR A 58 7.67 15.68 -1.28
N PHE A 59 6.85 15.39 -0.27
CA PHE A 59 6.50 16.35 0.78
C PHE A 59 7.71 16.79 1.61
N LEU A 60 8.60 15.86 1.98
CA LEU A 60 9.85 16.16 2.69
C LEU A 60 10.86 16.89 1.81
N SER A 61 10.93 16.59 0.51
CA SER A 61 11.82 17.32 -0.41
C SER A 61 11.41 18.78 -0.60
N ASN A 62 10.12 19.10 -0.44
CA ASN A 62 9.61 20.47 -0.58
C ASN A 62 9.71 21.28 0.72
N ASN A 63 9.66 20.60 1.87
CA ASN A 63 9.91 21.21 3.18
C ASN A 63 11.36 20.88 3.56
N ASN A 64 12.32 21.79 3.37
CA ASN A 64 13.76 21.67 3.66
C ASN A 64 14.13 21.34 5.14
N ASN A 65 13.39 20.48 5.81
CA ASN A 65 13.61 20.00 7.16
C ASN A 65 14.21 18.59 7.05
N ASN A 66 15.51 18.49 7.26
CA ASN A 66 16.30 17.26 7.27
C ASN A 66 16.02 16.40 8.53
N GLU A 67 14.76 16.23 8.90
CA GLU A 67 14.38 15.23 9.89
C GLU A 67 14.23 13.90 9.16
N GLU A 68 15.19 13.01 9.37
CA GLU A 68 15.11 11.62 8.93
C GLU A 68 13.97 10.93 9.71
N LYS A 69 12.73 11.12 9.25
CA LYS A 69 11.57 10.48 9.86
C LYS A 69 11.59 9.01 9.50
N ASP A 70 11.73 8.17 10.52
CA ASP A 70 11.63 6.73 10.36
C ASP A 70 10.21 6.34 9.92
N PHE A 71 10.09 5.78 8.72
CA PHE A 71 8.84 5.29 8.14
C PHE A 71 8.71 3.76 8.28
N SER A 72 9.37 3.16 9.27
CA SER A 72 9.32 1.73 9.57
C SER A 72 7.90 1.17 9.75
N TYR A 73 6.99 1.98 10.31
CA TYR A 73 5.57 1.66 10.47
C TYR A 73 4.82 1.49 9.13
N LEU A 74 5.33 2.10 8.04
CA LEU A 74 4.79 1.96 6.68
C LEU A 74 5.39 0.71 6.01
N ASN A 75 4.82 -0.44 6.36
CA ASN A 75 5.20 -1.74 5.83
C ASN A 75 4.01 -2.49 5.22
N CYS A 76 4.30 -3.49 4.38
CA CYS A 76 3.26 -4.24 3.67
C CYS A 76 2.36 -5.04 4.62
N ALA A 77 2.86 -5.49 5.77
CA ALA A 77 2.09 -6.28 6.71
C ALA A 77 0.98 -5.43 7.36
N ASN A 78 1.33 -4.24 7.85
CA ASN A 78 0.40 -3.29 8.45
C ASN A 78 -0.66 -2.86 7.43
N VAL A 79 -0.23 -2.58 6.19
CA VAL A 79 -1.15 -2.23 5.09
C VAL A 79 -2.11 -3.36 4.74
N LEU A 80 -1.65 -4.61 4.75
CA LEU A 80 -2.54 -5.77 4.53
C LEU A 80 -3.57 -5.89 5.66
N THR A 81 -3.17 -5.70 6.91
CA THR A 81 -4.10 -5.68 8.05
C THR A 81 -5.13 -4.55 7.90
N MET A 82 -4.71 -3.36 7.49
CA MET A 82 -5.64 -2.25 7.22
C MET A 82 -6.60 -2.55 6.09
N MET A 83 -6.12 -3.16 4.99
CA MET A 83 -6.99 -3.62 3.90
C MET A 83 -8.04 -4.61 4.39
N GLU A 84 -7.67 -5.54 5.27
CA GLU A 84 -8.62 -6.49 5.88
C GLU A 84 -9.64 -5.79 6.79
N ARG A 85 -9.23 -4.80 7.58
CA ARG A 85 -10.10 -4.03 8.49
C ARG A 85 -11.12 -3.17 7.76
N TYR A 86 -10.67 -2.35 6.81
CA TYR A 86 -11.51 -1.33 6.17
C TYR A 86 -12.20 -1.83 4.90
N TYR A 87 -11.72 -2.93 4.32
CA TYR A 87 -12.29 -3.49 3.11
C TYR A 87 -12.54 -4.99 3.29
N ASN A 88 -13.77 -5.36 3.61
CA ASN A 88 -14.13 -6.75 3.82
C ASN A 88 -13.96 -7.56 2.52
N MET A 89 -12.80 -8.19 2.31
CA MET A 89 -12.48 -8.93 1.09
C MET A 89 -13.24 -10.26 0.95
N LYS A 90 -14.02 -10.68 1.96
CA LYS A 90 -14.70 -12.00 1.96
C LYS A 90 -15.70 -12.15 0.81
N HIS A 91 -16.41 -11.07 0.47
CA HIS A 91 -17.36 -11.06 -0.65
C HIS A 91 -16.69 -11.08 -2.02
N LEU A 92 -15.38 -10.80 -2.09
CA LEU A 92 -14.57 -10.72 -3.32
C LEU A 92 -13.66 -11.93 -3.49
N ALA A 93 -13.57 -12.82 -2.51
CA ALA A 93 -12.83 -14.07 -2.61
C ALA A 93 -13.39 -15.00 -3.71
N ALA A 94 -14.69 -14.89 -3.98
CA ALA A 94 -15.39 -15.62 -5.03
C ALA A 94 -15.60 -14.78 -6.30
N TRP A 95 -15.15 -13.51 -6.32
CA TRP A 95 -15.25 -12.71 -7.55
C TRP A 95 -14.29 -13.28 -8.59
N PRO A 96 -14.76 -13.51 -9.83
CA PRO A 96 -13.87 -13.81 -10.94
C PRO A 96 -12.82 -12.71 -11.01
N ILE A 97 -11.59 -13.05 -11.40
CA ILE A 97 -10.53 -12.07 -11.65
C ILE A 97 -11.00 -11.22 -12.86
N PHE A 98 -11.86 -10.23 -12.61
CA PHE A 98 -12.17 -9.20 -13.58
C PHE A 98 -10.97 -8.29 -13.59
N TYR A 99 -10.09 -8.58 -14.54
CA TYR A 99 -8.96 -7.77 -14.95
C TYR A 99 -9.39 -6.30 -15.00
N VAL A 100 -8.95 -5.49 -14.02
CA VAL A 100 -8.85 -4.05 -14.24
C VAL A 100 -7.73 -3.91 -15.27
N PRO A 101 -7.99 -3.37 -16.47
CA PRO A 101 -6.96 -3.24 -17.47
C PRO A 101 -5.97 -2.18 -17.00
N CYS A 102 -4.89 -2.61 -16.34
CA CYS A 102 -3.66 -1.85 -16.42
C CYS A 102 -3.22 -1.98 -17.88
N ARG A 103 -3.52 -0.96 -18.69
CA ARG A 103 -2.94 -0.84 -20.03
C ARG A 103 -1.43 -0.71 -19.85
N ILE A 104 -0.73 -1.84 -19.83
CA ILE A 104 0.71 -1.89 -19.94
C ILE A 104 1.03 -1.57 -21.39
N THR A 105 1.61 -0.40 -21.62
CA THR A 105 2.07 -0.01 -22.95
C THR A 105 3.49 -0.52 -23.17
N SER A 106 3.88 -0.67 -24.44
CA SER A 106 5.27 -1.03 -24.79
C SER A 106 6.29 -0.01 -24.24
N SER A 107 5.88 1.25 -24.06
CA SER A 107 6.65 2.30 -23.40
C SER A 107 6.97 2.02 -21.94
N ASP A 108 6.03 1.45 -21.17
CA ASP A 108 6.25 1.16 -19.75
C ASP A 108 7.29 0.05 -19.57
N VAL A 109 7.25 -0.96 -20.45
CA VAL A 109 8.21 -2.08 -20.46
C VAL A 109 9.60 -1.60 -20.84
N THR A 110 9.71 -0.72 -21.85
CA THR A 110 11.00 -0.16 -22.26
C THR A 110 11.61 0.74 -21.19
N ALA A 111 10.81 1.57 -20.52
CA ALA A 111 11.26 2.38 -19.40
C ALA A 111 11.78 1.53 -18.23
N TYR A 112 11.09 0.41 -17.92
CA TYR A 112 11.55 -0.53 -16.90
C TYR A 112 12.88 -1.20 -17.29
N MET A 113 13.00 -1.67 -18.53
CA MET A 113 14.21 -2.32 -19.02
C MET A 113 15.41 -1.37 -19.09
N ALA A 114 15.18 -0.08 -19.36
CA ALA A 114 16.22 0.94 -19.32
C ALA A 114 16.75 1.14 -17.89
N LYS A 115 15.85 1.19 -16.91
CA LYS A 115 16.20 1.37 -15.49
C LYS A 115 16.97 0.19 -14.88
N GLN A 116 16.85 -1.01 -15.45
CA GLN A 116 17.60 -2.21 -15.01
C GLN A 116 19.03 -2.26 -15.56
N LYS A 117 19.37 -1.37 -16.51
CA LYS A 117 20.69 -1.32 -17.14
C LYS A 117 21.60 -0.20 -16.61
N GLU A 118 21.05 0.71 -15.81
CA GLU A 118 21.82 1.64 -14.97
C GLU A 118 22.24 0.94 -13.66
#